data_AF-A0A1J7IVM0-F1
#
_entry.id   AF-A0A1J7IVM0-F1
#
_cell.length_a   1.000
_cell.length_b   1.000
_cell.length_c   1.000
_cell.angle_alpha   90.00
_cell.angle_beta   90.00
_cell.angle_gamma   90.00
#
_symmetry.space_group_name_H-M   'P 1'
#
loop_
_entity.id
_entity.type
_entity.pdbx_description
1 polymer ?
#
loop_
_entity_poly.entity_id
_entity_poly.type
_entity_poly.pdbx_seq_one_letter_code
_entity_poly.pdbx_strand_id
1 'polypeptide(L)'
;MLLNCFLFGLNPKIGRELAIQQPFSVIHAIGLAMLVESKLVAARFGVGRFTHPTQNYIGIVQIALINSNPTTLLIKSLTTAQMQECHAL
;
A
#
# COMPACT_ATOMS: atom_id res chain seq x y z
N MET A 1 -25.79 -14.72 2.46
CA MET A 1 -26.66 -14.52 1.28
C MET A 1 -26.36 -13.20 0.58
N LEU A 2 -26.38 -12.05 1.28
CA LEU A 2 -26.12 -10.73 0.69
C LEU A 2 -24.73 -10.56 0.03
N LEU A 3 -23.67 -11.13 0.62
CA LEU A 3 -22.33 -11.10 0.04
C LEU A 3 -22.28 -11.78 -1.34
N ASN A 4 -22.89 -12.96 -1.47
CA ASN A 4 -22.90 -13.67 -2.74
C ASN A 4 -23.68 -12.88 -3.79
N CYS A 5 -24.82 -12.29 -3.42
CA CYS A 5 -25.58 -11.42 -4.32
C CYS A 5 -24.74 -10.21 -4.78
N PHE A 6 -23.99 -9.59 -3.86
CA PHE A 6 -23.06 -8.53 -4.21
C PHE A 6 -22.01 -9.02 -5.20
N LEU A 7 -21.32 -10.13 -4.91
CA LEU A 7 -20.28 -10.69 -5.77
C LEU A 7 -20.79 -11.06 -7.17
N PHE A 8 -21.98 -11.65 -7.28
CA PHE A 8 -22.61 -11.97 -8.57
C PHE A 8 -23.04 -10.74 -9.37
N GLY A 9 -23.36 -9.63 -8.69
CA GLY A 9 -23.76 -8.38 -9.33
C GLY A 9 -22.60 -7.52 -9.83
N LEU A 10 -21.35 -7.89 -9.55
CA LEU A 10 -20.18 -7.10 -9.94
C LEU A 10 -19.83 -7.24 -11.41
N ASN A 11 -19.17 -6.22 -11.94
CA ASN A 11 -18.50 -6.31 -13.24
C ASN A 11 -17.52 -7.50 -13.23
N PRO A 12 -17.50 -8.38 -14.26
CA PRO A 12 -16.62 -9.55 -14.28
C PRO A 12 -15.13 -9.25 -14.05
N LYS A 13 -14.64 -8.08 -14.48
CA LYS A 13 -13.25 -7.67 -14.24
C LYS A 13 -12.98 -7.41 -12.76
N ILE A 14 -13.93 -6.79 -12.06
CA ILE A 14 -13.85 -6.52 -10.62
C ILE A 14 -14.06 -7.83 -9.86
N GLY A 15 -15.06 -8.62 -10.24
CA GLY A 15 -15.37 -9.92 -9.63
C GLY A 15 -14.18 -10.90 -9.65
N ARG A 16 -13.40 -10.94 -10.74
CA ARG A 16 -12.18 -11.76 -10.81
C ARG A 16 -11.14 -11.37 -9.75
N GLU A 17 -10.89 -10.07 -9.56
CA GLU A 17 -9.94 -9.62 -8.54
C GLU A 17 -10.46 -9.83 -7.11
N LEU A 18 -11.76 -9.65 -6.90
CA LEU A 18 -12.36 -9.93 -5.60
C LEU A 18 -12.37 -11.43 -5.28
N ALA A 19 -12.43 -12.32 -6.28
CA ALA A 19 -12.30 -13.76 -6.07
C ALA A 19 -10.91 -14.15 -5.53
N ILE A 20 -9.86 -13.42 -5.91
CA ILE A 20 -8.50 -13.63 -5.38
C ILE A 20 -8.40 -13.16 -3.93
N GLN A 21 -9.01 -12.01 -3.63
CA GLN A 21 -8.93 -11.41 -2.29
C GLN A 21 -9.88 -12.03 -1.27
N GLN A 22 -10.89 -12.77 -1.71
CA GLN A 22 -11.86 -13.49 -0.87
C GLN A 22 -12.46 -12.64 0.27
N PRO A 23 -13.28 -11.62 -0.06
CA PRO A 23 -13.91 -10.79 0.95
C PRO A 23 -14.84 -11.62 1.86
N PHE A 24 -14.77 -11.35 3.17
CA PHE A 24 -15.57 -12.04 4.20
C PHE A 24 -16.88 -11.34 4.55
N SER A 25 -17.06 -10.07 4.15
CA SER A 25 -18.27 -9.28 4.42
C SER A 25 -18.60 -8.37 3.24
N VAL A 26 -19.86 -7.90 3.18
CA VAL A 26 -20.31 -6.99 2.12
C VAL A 26 -19.54 -5.67 2.17
N ILE A 27 -19.32 -5.12 3.37
CA ILE A 27 -18.54 -3.88 3.54
C ILE A 27 -17.11 -4.06 3.04
N HIS A 28 -16.49 -5.20 3.39
CA HIS A 28 -15.15 -5.52 2.89
C HIS A 28 -15.16 -5.63 1.36
N ALA A 29 -16.13 -6.34 0.77
CA ALA A 29 -16.26 -6.46 -0.68
C ALA A 29 -16.49 -5.10 -1.37
N ILE A 30 -17.24 -4.17 -0.76
CA ILE A 30 -17.43 -2.81 -1.28
C ILE A 30 -16.10 -2.06 -1.32
N GLY A 31 -15.35 -2.06 -0.21
CA GLY A 31 -14.04 -1.41 -0.16
C GLY A 31 -13.07 -1.95 -1.21
N LEU A 32 -13.02 -3.27 -1.38
CA LEU A 32 -12.19 -3.91 -2.41
C LEU A 32 -12.66 -3.58 -3.82
N ALA A 33 -13.98 -3.55 -4.07
CA ALA A 33 -14.53 -3.23 -5.38
C ALA A 33 -14.16 -1.80 -5.80
N MET A 34 -14.27 -0.82 -4.90
CA MET A 34 -13.88 0.57 -5.16
C MET A 34 -12.38 0.71 -5.44
N LEU A 35 -11.55 -0.04 -4.71
CA LEU A 35 -10.09 -0.03 -4.91
C LEU A 35 -9.72 -0.60 -6.27
N VAL A 36 -10.31 -1.74 -6.66
CA VAL A 36 -10.08 -2.38 -7.96
C VAL A 36 -10.60 -1.52 -9.11
N GLU A 37 -11.75 -0.88 -8.94
CA GLU A 37 -12.29 0.05 -9.94
C GLU A 37 -11.34 1.22 -10.18
N SER A 38 -10.84 1.85 -9.11
CA SER A 38 -9.86 2.95 -9.20
C SER A 38 -8.56 2.50 -9.89
N LYS A 39 -8.06 1.30 -9.58
CA LYS A 39 -6.91 0.69 -10.26
C LYS A 39 -7.16 0.52 -11.76
N LEU A 40 -8.35 0.05 -12.14
CA LEU A 40 -8.70 -0.20 -13.54
C LEU A 40 -8.86 1.11 -14.33
N VAL A 41 -9.40 2.15 -13.69
CA VAL A 41 -9.49 3.51 -14.24
C VAL A 41 -8.07 4.08 -14.44
N ALA A 42 -7.22 4.04 -13.43
CA ALA A 42 -5.84 4.53 -13.52
C ALA A 42 -5.04 3.81 -14.62
N ALA A 43 -5.23 2.50 -14.78
CA ALA A 43 -4.58 1.72 -15.83
C ALA A 43 -4.99 2.16 -17.25
N ARG A 44 -6.22 2.66 -17.44
CA ARG A 44 -6.69 3.18 -18.74
C ARG A 44 -6.10 4.53 -19.08
N PHE A 45 -5.79 5.35 -18.07
CA PHE A 45 -5.28 6.71 -18.26
C PHE A 45 -3.76 6.81 -18.32
N GLY A 46 -3.03 5.68 -18.31
CA GLY A 46 -1.63 5.62 -18.75
C GLY A 46 -0.65 6.48 -17.95
N VAL A 47 -0.99 6.95 -16.75
CA VAL A 47 -0.05 7.66 -15.89
C VAL A 47 0.82 6.64 -15.19
N GLY A 48 1.94 6.32 -15.84
CA GLY A 48 3.18 5.90 -15.20
C GLY A 48 3.14 4.54 -14.51
N ARG A 49 3.82 3.57 -15.13
CA ARG A 49 4.54 2.45 -14.49
C ARG A 49 4.33 2.38 -12.98
N PHE A 50 3.55 1.40 -12.53
CA PHE A 50 3.49 0.99 -11.14
C PHE A 50 4.92 0.90 -10.57
N THR A 51 5.34 1.87 -9.77
CA THR A 51 6.35 1.59 -8.76
C THR A 51 5.71 0.56 -7.85
N HIS A 52 6.36 -0.59 -7.75
CA HIS A 52 5.91 -1.68 -6.90
C HIS A 52 5.64 -1.11 -5.50
N PRO A 53 4.48 -1.36 -4.88
CA PRO A 53 4.33 -1.04 -3.47
C PRO A 53 5.25 -2.00 -2.73
N THR A 54 6.35 -1.50 -2.19
CA THR A 54 7.08 -2.19 -1.13
C THR A 54 6.06 -2.50 -0.05
N GLN A 55 5.77 -3.79 0.17
CA GLN A 55 4.85 -4.23 1.22
C GLN A 55 5.39 -3.73 2.56
N ASN A 56 4.82 -2.66 3.09
CA ASN A 56 5.01 -2.27 4.47
C ASN A 56 3.79 -2.75 5.25
N TYR A 57 3.91 -3.97 5.78
CA TYR A 57 2.91 -4.57 6.65
C TYR A 57 3.09 -4.02 8.07
N ILE A 58 2.44 -2.90 8.41
CA ILE A 58 2.13 -2.46 9.79
C ILE A 58 0.88 -1.57 9.64
N GLY A 59 -0.30 -1.96 10.10
CA GLY A 59 -0.67 -1.87 11.51
C GLY A 59 -1.28 -0.49 11.83
N ILE A 60 -2.62 -0.44 11.79
CA ILE A 60 -3.51 0.36 12.65
C ILE A 60 -3.58 1.89 12.41
N VAL A 61 -4.83 2.38 12.27
CA VAL A 61 -5.38 3.67 12.77
C VAL A 61 -4.36 4.80 13.00
N GLN A 62 -4.40 5.87 12.20
CA GLN A 62 -4.14 7.20 12.75
C GLN A 62 -4.80 8.29 11.89
N ILE A 63 -5.93 8.79 12.37
CA ILE A 63 -6.45 10.10 12.03
C ILE A 63 -5.47 11.15 12.57
N ALA A 64 -5.13 12.13 11.74
CA ALA A 64 -4.58 13.45 12.04
C ALA A 64 -3.87 13.69 13.39
N LEU A 65 -2.55 13.94 13.33
CA LEU A 65 -1.89 14.89 14.22
C LEU A 65 -0.91 15.75 13.41
N ILE A 66 -1.44 16.83 12.84
CA ILE A 66 -0.65 18.04 12.58
C ILE A 66 -0.38 18.69 13.94
N ASN A 67 0.90 18.88 14.30
CA ASN A 67 1.45 20.06 14.98
C ASN A 67 2.71 19.69 15.77
N SER A 68 3.88 19.96 15.18
CA SER A 68 4.93 20.80 15.76
C SER A 68 6.25 20.55 15.02
N ASN A 69 6.67 21.51 14.19
CA ASN A 69 8.12 21.76 14.05
C ASN A 69 8.62 22.21 15.44
N PRO A 70 9.85 21.87 15.91
CA PRO A 70 11.05 22.29 15.20
C PRO A 70 12.33 21.41 15.34
N THR A 71 13.25 21.58 14.37
CA THR A 71 14.73 21.46 14.44
C THR A 71 15.45 20.11 14.70
N THR A 72 16.58 19.96 13.97
CA THR A 72 17.83 19.20 14.30
C THR A 72 17.76 17.67 14.34
N LEU A 73 18.62 16.86 13.69
CA LEU A 73 19.90 17.01 12.97
C LEU A 73 20.04 15.89 11.92
N LEU A 74 20.72 16.21 10.82
CA LEU A 74 21.01 15.33 9.68
C LEU A 74 22.06 14.29 10.11
N ILE A 75 21.65 13.05 10.41
CA ILE A 75 22.59 11.96 10.71
C ILE A 75 23.23 11.52 9.38
N LYS A 76 24.38 12.10 9.07
CA LYS A 76 25.33 11.58 8.06
C LYS A 76 25.76 10.19 8.50
N SER A 77 25.23 9.15 7.87
CA SER A 77 25.73 7.79 8.03
C SER A 77 27.15 7.71 7.46
N LEU A 78 28.12 7.32 8.30
CA LEU A 78 29.50 7.06 7.88
C LEU A 78 29.53 5.90 6.88
N THR A 79 30.04 6.17 5.67
CA THR A 79 30.32 5.16 4.66
C THR A 79 31.43 4.22 5.16
N THR A 80 31.29 2.93 4.87
CA THR A 80 32.10 1.77 5.29
C THR A 80 33.62 1.82 5.01
N ALA A 81 34.16 2.95 4.51
CA ALA A 81 35.59 3.13 4.24
C ALA A 81 36.42 3.50 5.49
N GLN A 82 35.80 3.79 6.64
CA GLN A 82 36.51 4.20 7.88
C GLN A 82 36.73 3.06 8.89
N MET A 83 36.34 1.82 8.58
CA MET A 83 36.43 0.69 9.52
C MET A 83 37.69 -0.18 9.33
N GLN A 84 38.70 0.28 8.57
CA GLN A 84 39.91 -0.49 8.24
C GLN A 84 41.21 0.28 8.56
N GLU A 85 41.34 0.82 9.77
CA GLU A 85 42.63 1.33 10.28
C GLU A 85 42.78 1.08 11.78
N CYS A 86 42.73 -0.19 12.19
CA CYS A 86 43.17 -0.62 13.52
C CYS A 86 43.96 -1.94 13.41
N HIS A 87 44.96 -1.94 12.53
CA HIS A 87 45.91 -3.04 12.43
C HIS A 87 47.27 -2.52 11.96
N ALA A 88 48.09 -2.00 12.87
CA ALA A 88 49.53 -2.21 12.95
C ALA A 88 50.23 -1.17 13.86
N LEU A 89 50.89 -1.72 14.90
CA LEU A 89 51.95 -1.16 15.76
C LEU A 89 51.54 -0.23 16.91
#